data_AF-A0A8T7EJS2-F1
#
_entry.id   AF-A0A8T7EJS2-F1
#
_cell.length_a   1.000
_cell.length_b   1.000
_cell.length_c   1.000
_cell.angle_alpha   90.00
_cell.angle_beta   90.00
_cell.angle_gamma   90.00
#
_symmetry.space_group_name_H-M   'P 1'
#
loop_
_entity.id
_entity.type
_entity.pdbx_description
1 polymer ?
#
loop_
_entity_poly.entity_id
_entity_poly.type
_entity_poly.pdbx_seq_one_letter_code
_entity_poly.pdbx_strand_id
1 'polypeptide(L)'
;MFSRARGTGRRGWEADDWCHTWSEGRKLISGWDVARNQPKPLRHYIPAGSVFFFEDAQWKGERFTETPDNEVSFSAIGFGQVALGSW
;
A
#
# COMPACT_ATOMS: atom_id res chain seq x y z
N MET A 1 -11.28 -14.56 -10.74
CA MET A 1 -10.82 -15.83 -10.12
C MET A 1 -10.53 -15.52 -8.67
N PHE A 2 -11.41 -15.91 -7.76
CA PHE A 2 -11.34 -15.55 -6.33
C PHE A 2 -10.47 -16.56 -5.60
N SER A 3 -9.45 -16.10 -4.86
CA SER A 3 -8.64 -16.96 -4.00
C SER A 3 -8.82 -16.52 -2.54
N ARG A 4 -9.10 -17.50 -1.69
CA ARG A 4 -9.35 -17.38 -0.24
C ARG A 4 -8.05 -17.72 0.48
N ALA A 5 -7.47 -16.78 1.23
CA ALA A 5 -6.40 -17.07 2.17
C ALA A 5 -6.97 -17.04 3.60
N ARG A 6 -6.76 -18.11 4.38
CA ARG A 6 -6.99 -18.14 5.83
C ARG A 6 -5.66 -17.97 6.53
N GLY A 7 -5.57 -17.04 7.47
CA GLY A 7 -4.40 -16.85 8.33
C GLY A 7 -4.82 -16.39 9.72
N THR A 8 -4.66 -17.25 10.71
CA THR A 8 -4.86 -16.98 12.13
C THR A 8 -3.58 -16.43 12.76
N GLY A 9 -3.64 -15.32 13.51
CA GLY A 9 -2.70 -15.06 14.61
C GLY A 9 -2.02 -13.68 14.69
N ARG A 10 -2.57 -12.83 15.58
CA ARG A 10 -1.91 -11.90 16.53
C ARG A 10 -0.70 -11.06 16.06
N ARG A 11 -1.01 -9.76 15.83
CA ARG A 11 -0.24 -8.50 15.97
C ARG A 11 -0.05 -7.74 14.66
N GLY A 12 -0.73 -6.60 14.56
CA GLY A 12 -0.63 -5.63 13.47
C GLY A 12 -1.85 -5.68 12.57
N TRP A 13 -2.68 -4.63 12.64
CA TRP A 13 -3.80 -4.30 11.75
C TRP A 13 -4.56 -5.51 11.15
N GLU A 14 -5.57 -6.01 11.90
CA GLU A 14 -6.54 -6.98 11.37
C GLU A 14 -7.46 -6.25 10.38
N ALA A 15 -7.14 -6.39 9.09
CA ALA A 15 -8.10 -6.21 8.01
C ALA A 15 -8.86 -7.54 7.86
N ASP A 16 -9.82 -7.79 8.76
CA ASP A 16 -10.75 -8.92 8.63
C ASP A 16 -11.94 -8.60 7.71
N ASP A 17 -12.03 -7.35 7.23
CA ASP A 17 -13.09 -6.92 6.33
C ASP A 17 -12.65 -6.97 4.87
N TRP A 18 -13.54 -7.56 4.08
CA TRP A 18 -13.34 -7.90 2.67
C TRP A 18 -12.87 -6.70 1.86
N CYS A 19 -11.58 -6.65 1.53
CA CYS A 19 -11.09 -5.61 0.65
C CYS A 19 -11.35 -5.95 -0.82
N HIS A 20 -12.44 -5.42 -1.36
CA HIS A 20 -12.69 -5.40 -2.80
C HIS A 20 -11.78 -4.37 -3.47
N THR A 21 -10.52 -4.72 -3.77
CA THR A 21 -9.65 -3.81 -4.53
C THR A 21 -10.11 -3.76 -5.99
N TRP A 22 -10.66 -2.63 -6.44
CA TRP A 22 -10.96 -2.39 -7.85
C TRP A 22 -9.75 -1.73 -8.51
N SER A 23 -8.72 -2.53 -8.84
CA SER A 23 -7.61 -2.07 -9.68
C SER A 23 -6.92 -3.22 -10.39
N GLU A 24 -6.39 -2.93 -11.58
CA GLU A 24 -5.53 -3.82 -12.38
C GLU A 24 -4.18 -4.08 -11.69
N GLY A 25 -4.17 -5.03 -10.73
CA GLY A 25 -2.97 -5.66 -10.18
C GLY A 25 -1.94 -4.74 -9.47
N ARG A 26 -0.96 -5.35 -8.81
CA ARG A 26 0.21 -4.63 -8.27
C ARG A 26 1.17 -4.30 -9.41
N LYS A 27 1.66 -3.06 -9.49
CA LYS A 27 2.66 -2.66 -10.50
C LYS A 27 4.07 -2.74 -9.93
N LEU A 28 4.99 -3.31 -10.69
CA LEU A 28 6.42 -3.29 -10.40
C LEU A 28 6.99 -1.94 -10.85
N ILE A 29 7.47 -1.16 -9.90
CA ILE A 29 8.08 0.16 -10.16
C ILE A 29 9.46 0.18 -9.53
N SER A 30 10.42 0.74 -10.26
CA SER A 30 11.77 1.08 -9.79
C SER A 30 12.00 2.56 -10.11
N GLY A 31 13.17 3.09 -9.77
CA GLY A 31 13.61 4.42 -10.13
C GLY A 31 15.13 4.48 -10.23
N TRP A 32 15.67 5.65 -10.53
CA TRP A 32 17.11 5.88 -10.55
C TRP A 32 17.54 6.65 -9.30
N ASP A 33 18.57 6.18 -8.60
CA ASP A 33 19.21 6.94 -7.54
C ASP A 33 20.33 7.79 -8.14
N VAL A 34 20.08 9.10 -8.25
CA VAL A 34 21.02 10.06 -8.84
C VAL A 34 22.27 10.24 -7.97
N ALA A 35 22.16 10.14 -6.64
CA ALA A 35 23.28 10.37 -5.73
C ALA A 35 24.27 9.20 -5.75
N ARG A 36 23.76 7.97 -5.90
CA ARG A 36 24.56 6.74 -5.97
C ARG A 36 24.80 6.25 -7.41
N ASN A 37 24.24 6.94 -8.40
CA ASN A 37 24.27 6.59 -9.82
C ASN A 37 23.94 5.12 -10.10
N GLN A 38 22.88 4.61 -9.45
CA GLN A 38 22.49 3.20 -9.52
C GLN A 38 20.96 3.06 -9.56
N PRO A 39 20.42 1.94 -10.09
CA PRO A 39 18.99 1.68 -10.04
C PRO A 39 18.52 1.45 -8.59
N LYS A 40 17.34 1.96 -8.25
CA LYS A 40 16.64 1.66 -6.99
C LYS A 40 16.06 0.25 -7.04
N PRO A 41 15.92 -0.42 -5.89
CA PRO A 41 15.27 -1.74 -5.84
C PRO A 41 13.90 -1.74 -6.51
N LEU A 42 13.63 -2.77 -7.30
CA LEU A 42 12.32 -2.98 -7.91
C LEU A 42 11.33 -3.44 -6.84
N ARG A 43 10.20 -2.74 -6.69
CA ARG A 43 9.19 -3.04 -5.67
C ARG A 43 7.79 -3.08 -6.27
N HIS A 44 6.91 -3.83 -5.61
CA HIS A 44 5.50 -3.87 -5.95
C HIS A 44 4.77 -2.72 -5.25
N TYR A 45 4.08 -1.91 -6.04
CA TYR A 45 3.24 -0.82 -5.54
C TYR A 45 1.80 -1.01 -5.97
N ILE A 46 0.90 -0.44 -5.17
CA ILE A 46 -0.50 -0.26 -5.53
C ILE A 46 -0.57 0.92 -6.50
N PRO A 47 -1.19 0.77 -7.68
CA PRO A 47 -1.29 1.87 -8.63
C PRO A 47 -2.19 2.99 -8.07
N ALA A 48 -1.93 4.23 -8.51
CA ALA A 48 -2.83 5.34 -8.21
C ALA A 48 -4.22 5.08 -8.81
N GLY A 49 -5.27 5.41 -8.06
CA GLY A 49 -6.65 5.15 -8.45
C GLY A 49 -7.21 3.81 -7.97
N SER A 50 -6.42 2.97 -7.29
CA SER A 50 -6.94 1.80 -6.58
C SER A 50 -7.90 2.23 -5.46
N VAL A 51 -9.08 1.62 -5.43
CA VAL A 51 -10.09 1.84 -4.39
C VAL A 51 -10.15 0.62 -3.47
N PHE A 52 -10.12 0.88 -2.17
CA PHE A 52 -10.22 -0.13 -1.11
C PHE A 52 -11.50 0.16 -0.33
N PHE A 53 -12.37 -0.83 -0.24
CA PHE A 53 -13.55 -0.78 0.62
C PHE A 53 -13.21 -1.46 1.94
N PHE A 54 -13.67 -0.85 3.04
CA PHE A 54 -13.51 -1.36 4.38
C PHE A 54 -14.87 -1.27 5.08
N GLU A 55 -15.21 -2.27 5.88
CA GLU A 55 -16.34 -2.24 6.82
C GLU A 55 -15.79 -1.82 8.19
N ASP A 56 -16.57 -1.06 8.97
CA ASP A 56 -16.23 -0.64 10.35
C ASP A 56 -14.82 -0.05 10.61
N ALA A 57 -14.17 0.49 9.59
CA ALA A 57 -12.81 1.01 9.69
C ALA A 57 -12.77 2.48 10.13
N GLN A 58 -11.80 2.80 11.01
CA GLN A 58 -11.50 4.17 11.40
C GLN A 58 -10.15 4.61 10.84
N TRP A 59 -10.15 5.74 10.13
CA TRP A 59 -8.92 6.34 9.63
C TRP A 59 -8.17 7.07 10.75
N LYS A 60 -6.88 6.73 10.92
CA LYS A 60 -6.02 7.32 11.96
C LYS A 60 -5.19 8.52 11.50
N GLY A 61 -5.39 8.99 10.27
CA GLY A 61 -4.65 10.15 9.74
C GLY A 61 -3.25 9.85 9.19
N GLU A 62 -2.82 8.59 9.21
CA GLU A 62 -1.47 8.19 8.78
C GLU A 62 -1.43 7.81 7.31
N ARG A 63 -0.33 8.02 6.58
CA ARG A 63 -0.28 7.65 5.16
C ARG A 63 -0.36 6.12 4.97
N PHE A 64 -1.05 5.68 3.92
CA PHE A 64 -1.17 4.27 3.57
C PHE A 64 0.09 3.79 2.82
N THR A 65 1.23 3.73 3.52
CA THR A 65 2.51 3.33 2.93
C THR A 65 3.43 2.72 3.97
N GLU A 66 4.13 1.65 3.57
CA GLU A 66 5.24 1.07 4.33
C GLU A 66 6.56 1.65 3.81
N THR A 67 7.41 2.13 4.71
CA THR A 67 8.78 2.54 4.38
C THR A 67 9.74 1.51 4.97
N PRO A 68 10.60 0.88 4.16
CA PRO A 68 11.69 0.05 4.67
C PRO A 68 12.65 0.85 5.56
N ASP A 69 13.15 0.25 6.64
CA ASP A 69 13.99 0.92 7.66
C ASP A 69 15.27 1.59 7.11
N ASN A 70 15.73 1.16 5.93
CA ASN A 70 16.96 1.64 5.29
C ASN A 70 16.74 2.61 4.13
N GLU A 71 15.52 3.11 3.94
CA GLU A 71 15.17 4.05 2.87
C GLU A 71 14.56 5.35 3.40
N VAL A 72 14.57 6.38 2.54
CA VAL A 72 13.86 7.63 2.81
C VAL A 72 12.38 7.37 2.94
N SER A 73 11.69 8.10 3.84
CA SER A 73 10.26 7.93 4.06
C SER A 73 9.46 8.02 2.77
N PHE A 74 8.82 6.92 2.38
CA PHE A 74 7.97 6.86 1.18
C PHE A 74 6.78 7.81 1.30
N SER A 75 6.33 8.02 2.53
CA SER A 75 5.32 8.99 2.86
C SER A 75 5.77 10.42 2.44
N ALA A 76 7.03 10.79 2.73
CA ALA A 76 7.56 12.14 2.50
C ALA A 76 7.77 12.45 1.01
N ILE A 77 8.00 11.44 0.18
CA ILE A 77 8.14 11.57 -1.27
C ILE A 77 6.78 11.44 -2.02
N GLY A 78 5.67 11.30 -1.29
CA GLY A 78 4.32 11.37 -1.84
C GLY A 78 3.59 10.04 -2.04
N PHE A 79 4.15 8.90 -1.58
CA PHE A 79 3.42 7.63 -1.60
C PHE A 79 2.40 7.54 -0.45
N GLY A 80 1.37 6.71 -0.68
CA GLY A 80 0.35 6.41 0.33
C GLY A 80 -0.68 7.51 0.56
N GLN A 81 -0.84 8.42 -0.39
CA GLN A 81 -1.93 9.40 -0.38
C GLN A 81 -3.26 8.69 -0.62
N VAL A 82 -4.26 9.05 0.15
CA VAL A 82 -5.61 8.49 0.06
C VAL A 82 -6.64 9.61 0.08
N ALA A 83 -7.73 9.40 -0.65
CA ALA A 83 -8.95 10.18 -0.51
C ALA A 83 -10.00 9.28 0.16
N LEU A 84 -10.69 9.80 1.18
CA LEU A 84 -11.68 9.06 1.94
C LEU A 84 -13.08 9.43 1.49
N GLY A 85 -13.95 8.43 1.40
CA GLY A 85 -15.36 8.59 1.10
C GLY A 85 -16.16 7.44 1.70
N SER A 86 -17.46 7.67 1.87
CA SER A 86 -18.43 6.62 2.23
C SER A 86 -19.00 5.97 0.97
N TRP A 87 -19.37 4.69 1.07
CA TRP A 87 -20.03 3.92 0.01
C TRP A 87 -21.26 3.19 0.54
#